data_AF-A0A9E5Z7C0-F1
#
_entry.id   AF-A0A9E5Z7C0-F1
#
_cell.length_a   1.000
_cell.length_b   1.000
_cell.length_c   1.000
_cell.angle_alpha   90.00
_cell.angle_beta   90.00
_cell.angle_gamma   90.00
#
_symmetry.space_group_name_H-M   'P 1'
#
loop_
_entity.id
_entity.type
_entity.pdbx_description
1 polymer ?
#
loop_
_entity_poly.entity_id
_entity_poly.type
_entity_poly.pdbx_seq_one_letter_code
_entity_poly.pdbx_strand_id
1 'polypeptide(L)' 'MESIQNRLRRIRETLAPEEWRDARIYRHNDEYKLDYTLVATKVSSGQIHFYDLDSDEFTPLNLNG' A
#
# COMPACT_ATOMS: atom_id res chain seq x y z
N MET A 1 5.01 1.62 -20.85
CA MET A 1 5.38 1.22 -19.47
C MET A 1 4.28 1.70 -18.55
N GLU A 2 3.68 0.83 -17.75
CA GLU A 2 2.71 1.24 -16.73
C GLU A 2 3.48 1.80 -15.53
N SER A 3 3.17 3.02 -15.08
CA SER A 3 3.79 3.59 -13.89
C SER A 3 3.33 2.85 -12.65
N ILE A 4 4.23 2.65 -11.68
CA ILE A 4 3.93 2.02 -10.38
C ILE A 4 2.68 2.65 -9.73
N GLN A 5 2.57 3.98 -9.81
CA GLN A 5 1.40 4.73 -9.35
C GLN A 5 0.07 4.23 -9.94
N ASN A 6 0.03 3.90 -11.23
CA ASN A 6 -1.19 3.46 -11.92
C ASN A 6 -1.57 2.04 -11.49
N ARG A 7 -0.58 1.16 -11.31
CA ARG A 7 -0.77 -0.19 -10.75
C ARG A 7 -1.35 -0.12 -9.34
N LEU A 8 -0.74 0.67 -8.45
CA LEU A 8 -1.24 0.87 -7.08
C LEU A 8 -2.64 1.49 -7.04
N ARG A 9 -2.97 2.37 -8.00
CA ARG A 9 -4.31 2.94 -8.10
C ARG A 9 -5.35 1.87 -8.43
N ARG A 10 -5.08 0.98 -9.38
CA ARG A 10 -5.97 -0.15 -9.68
C ARG A 10 -6.13 -1.07 -8.48
N ILE A 11 -5.04 -1.43 -7.81
CA ILE A 11 -5.09 -2.27 -6.61
C ILE A 11 -5.98 -1.62 -5.56
N ARG A 12 -5.79 -0.32 -5.29
CA ARG A 12 -6.64 0.45 -4.38
C ARG A 12 -8.12 0.41 -4.77
N GLU A 13 -8.44 0.50 -6.05
CA GLU A 13 -9.83 0.43 -6.56
C GLU A 13 -10.43 -0.99 -6.44
N THR A 14 -9.60 -2.02 -6.41
CA THR A 14 -10.02 -3.43 -6.18
C THR A 14 -10.12 -3.82 -4.71
N LEU A 15 -9.69 -2.97 -3.77
CA LEU A 15 -9.75 -3.30 -2.34
C LEU A 15 -11.20 -3.36 -1.86
N ALA A 16 -11.54 -4.47 -1.21
CA ALA A 16 -12.83 -4.64 -0.56
C ALA A 16 -12.93 -3.68 0.65
N PRO A 17 -13.92 -2.76 0.69
CA PRO A 17 -14.06 -1.78 1.78
C PRO A 17 -14.46 -2.42 3.12
N GLU A 18 -14.91 -3.67 3.09
CA GLU A 18 -15.17 -4.54 4.24
C GLU A 18 -13.89 -5.08 4.88
N GLU A 19 -12.82 -5.27 4.10
CA GLU A 19 -11.53 -5.79 4.58
C GLU A 19 -10.50 -4.68 4.82
N TRP A 20 -10.54 -3.63 4.00
CA TRP A 20 -9.53 -2.57 3.96
C TRP A 20 -10.17 -1.20 4.12
N ARG A 21 -9.60 -0.38 5.00
CA ARG A 21 -9.95 1.02 5.23
C ARG A 21 -8.75 1.92 5.09
N ASP A 22 -9.00 3.21 4.89
CA ASP A 22 -7.96 4.25 4.79
C ASP A 22 -6.85 3.96 3.77
N ALA A 23 -7.20 3.31 2.66
CA ALA A 23 -6.24 2.97 1.61
C ALA A 23 -5.67 4.24 0.92
N ARG A 24 -4.38 4.50 1.09
CA ARG A 24 -3.66 5.69 0.63
C ARG A 24 -2.35 5.32 -0.05
N ILE A 25 -2.02 6.03 -1.11
CA ILE A 25 -0.76 5.85 -1.82
C ILE A 25 0.19 6.95 -1.33
N TYR A 26 1.28 6.54 -0.71
CA TYR A 26 2.36 7.41 -0.29
C TYR A 26 3.41 7.50 -1.39
N ARG A 27 3.97 8.70 -1.56
CA ARG A 27 5.14 8.93 -2.41
C ARG A 27 6.34 9.13 -1.50
N HIS A 28 7.36 8.32 -1.69
CA HIS A 28 8.66 8.43 -1.05
C HIS A 28 9.59 9.06 -2.08
N ASN A 29 10.16 10.21 -1.73
CA ASN A 29 11.20 10.83 -2.54
C ASN A 29 12.52 10.52 -1.85
N ASP A 30 13.03 9.33 -2.09
CA ASP A 30 14.36 8.96 -1.63
C ASP A 30 15.39 9.59 -2.57
N GLU A 31 16.60 9.89 -2.08
CA GLU A 31 17.61 10.69 -2.82
C GLU A 31 17.96 10.12 -4.21
N TYR A 32 17.61 8.85 -4.45
CA TYR A 32 17.91 8.14 -5.69
C TYR A 32 16.70 7.59 -6.44
N LYS A 33 15.51 7.52 -5.82
CA LYS A 33 14.30 6.96 -6.46
C LYS A 33 13.02 7.55 -5.89
N LEU A 34 12.07 7.78 -6.79
CA LEU A 34 10.70 8.10 -6.45
C LEU A 34 9.92 6.78 -6.33
N ASP A 35 9.70 6.35 -5.11
CA ASP A 35 8.99 5.13 -4.78
C ASP A 35 7.55 5.45 -4.38
N TYR A 36 6.61 4.61 -4.81
CA TYR A 36 5.21 4.70 -4.40
C TYR A 36 4.85 3.48 -3.58
N THR A 37 4.18 3.69 -2.46
CA THR A 37 3.75 2.60 -1.57
C THR A 37 2.27 2.76 -1.29
N LEU A 38 1.48 1.71 -1.52
CA LEU A 38 0.09 1.67 -1.11
C LEU A 38 0.02 1.18 0.32
N VAL A 39 -0.67 1.92 1.18
CA VAL A 39 -0.87 1.57 2.58
C VAL A 39 -2.36 1.50 2.82
N ALA A 40 -2.82 0.48 3.53
CA ALA A 40 -4.21 0.30 3.91
C ALA A 40 -4.31 -0.30 5.31
N THR A 41 -5.36 0.07 6.03
CA THR A 41 -5.65 -0.48 7.35
C THR A 41 -6.57 -1.67 7.22
N LYS A 42 -6.16 -2.83 7.75
CA LYS A 42 -7.00 -4.02 7.79
C LYS A 42 -8.10 -3.83 8.81
N VAL A 43 -9.37 -3.85 8.37
CA VAL A 43 -10.54 -3.58 9.22
C VAL A 43 -10.65 -4.57 10.38
N SER A 44 -10.36 -5.85 10.10
CA SER A 44 -10.46 -6.92 11.10
C SER A 44 -9.51 -6.75 12.29
N SER A 45 -8.30 -6.20 12.07
CA SER A 45 -7.28 -6.08 13.12
C SER A 45 -7.01 -4.62 13.53
N GLY A 46 -7.47 -3.65 12.76
CA GLY A 46 -7.07 -2.25 12.89
C GLY A 46 -5.60 -1.99 12.56
N GLN A 47 -4.88 -2.99 12.04
CA GLN A 47 -3.45 -2.90 11.76
C GLN A 47 -3.20 -2.30 10.38
N ILE A 48 -2.19 -1.42 10.29
CA ILE A 48 -1.76 -0.82 9.05
C ILE A 48 -0.89 -1.83 8.29
N HIS A 49 -1.20 -2.06 7.03
CA HIS A 49 -0.42 -2.88 6.11
C HIS A 49 0.05 -2.02 4.95
N PHE A 50 1.24 -2.32 4.43
CA PHE A 50 1.73 -1.76 3.17
C PHE A 50 1.71 -2.85 2.10
N TYR A 51 1.45 -2.44 0.87
CA TYR A 51 1.46 -3.31 -0.29
C TYR A 51 2.88 -3.43 -0.81
N ASP A 52 3.41 -4.64 -0.78
CA ASP A 52 4.71 -4.96 -1.32
C ASP A 52 4.57 -5.27 -2.82
N LEU A 53 5.20 -4.47 -3.67
CA LEU A 53 5.09 -4.60 -5.13
C LEU A 53 5.86 -5.80 -5.68
N ASP A 54 6.85 -6.30 -4.94
CA ASP A 54 7.69 -7.44 -5.32
C ASP A 54 6.96 -8.75 -5.02
N SER A 55 6.33 -8.82 -3.85
CA SER A 55 5.57 -9.98 -3.35
C SER A 55 4.09 -9.97 -3.74
N ASP A 56 3.59 -8.85 -4.29
CA ASP A 56 2.18 -8.63 -4.65
C ASP A 56 1.20 -8.84 -3.45
N GLU A 57 1.67 -8.62 -2.22
CA GLU A 57 0.92 -8.91 -0.98
C GLU A 57 0.93 -7.73 0.02
N PHE A 58 -0.12 -7.63 0.84
CA PHE A 58 -0.21 -6.70 1.96
C PHE A 58 0.55 -7.19 3.20
N THR A 59 1.74 -6.65 3.41
CA THR A 59 2.56 -6.95 4.58
C THR A 59 2.17 -6.05 5.76
N PRO A 60 1.99 -6.59 6.98
CA PRO A 60 1.74 -5.79 8.16
C PRO A 60 2.92 -4.85 8.45
N LEU A 61 2.63 -3.56 8.59
CA LEU A 61 3.62 -2.57 8.99
C LEU A 61 3.87 -2.72 10.49
N ASN A 62 4.87 -3.54 10.84
CA ASN A 62 5.33 -3.65 12.23
C ASN A 62 6.23 -2.45 12.55
N LEU A 63 5.63 -1.36 13.02
CA LEU A 63 6.34 -0.25 13.64
C LEU A 63 6.74 -0.63 15.07
N ASN A 64 7.52 -1.70 15.24
CA ASN A 64 8.22 -1.95 16.49
C ASN A 64 9.55 -1.18 16.39
N GLY A 65 9.59 0.01 17.00
CA GLY A 65 10.77 0.86 17.09
C GLY A 65 11.70 0.43 18.22
#